data_AF-A0A2G1WYN3-F1
#
_entry.id   AF-A0A2G1WYN3-F1
#
_cell.length_a   1.000
_cell.length_b   1.000
_cell.length_c   1.000
_cell.angle_alpha   90.00
_cell.angle_beta   90.00
_cell.angle_gamma   90.00
#
_symmetry.space_group_name_H-M   'P 1'
#
loop_
_entity.id
_entity.type
_entity.pdbx_description
1 polymer ?
#
loop_
_entity_poly.entity_id
_entity_poly.type
_entity_poly.pdbx_seq_one_letter_code
_entity_poly.pdbx_strand_id
1 'polypeptide(L)'
;MEAVRTEPDGIIPLHGTNGQADMLERIVERFEDAYGESVEDRLIEVDNILGAESATEEAYPNLRTFIEDDLLDYHVDIMENTPIVWKLTTERLLADSTGEGFGCFVDYHSIDAGLFDRIANQYLEPQKAELRERRSAANRRRSDNSLSASEQAEAAELYERCANKLNQISVFEDVIQDLSSTDERNFDEEDRRCVEELSPKVAAFREETQERVETLAELYERKDSAWFKDTFSETFWETVDEWRDEWFDALTELEGTCEAYAKPTNEPVEAHLADLFGYFNRRLKGSDHYSSTGILFMTYYFEREGAALLDEDGNPHDNLTEDERLLASLATGLDDPSVVDREYLEAMVADDEEIESVADLPPLAEFKALAEEIDDRCQAVDKQVPSDWADRALSEITTAGYHPNRKHGVEINITPLADAEIVPKTVDDQVL
;
A
#
# COMPACT_ATOMS: atom_id res chain seq x y z
N MET A 1 -24.22 -6.83 -10.58
CA MET A 1 -23.35 -7.54 -9.60
C MET A 1 -23.09 -8.99 -10.00
N GLU A 2 -24.11 -9.86 -10.05
CA GLU A 2 -23.90 -11.29 -10.35
C GLU A 2 -23.24 -11.51 -11.72
N ALA A 3 -23.68 -10.80 -12.75
CA ALA A 3 -23.08 -10.83 -14.09
C ALA A 3 -21.56 -10.64 -14.04
N VAL A 4 -21.09 -9.52 -13.48
CA VAL A 4 -19.66 -9.17 -13.43
C VAL A 4 -18.86 -10.19 -12.62
N ARG A 5 -19.39 -10.68 -11.49
CA ARG A 5 -18.73 -11.70 -10.64
C ARG A 5 -18.56 -13.06 -11.32
N THR A 6 -19.40 -13.37 -12.31
CA THR A 6 -19.33 -14.62 -13.04
C THR A 6 -18.47 -14.54 -14.30
N GLU A 7 -18.10 -13.33 -14.72
CA GLU A 7 -17.15 -13.18 -15.82
C GLU A 7 -15.77 -13.68 -15.38
N PRO A 8 -15.09 -14.49 -16.20
CA PRO A 8 -13.78 -15.04 -15.84
C PRO A 8 -12.69 -14.00 -15.54
N ASP A 9 -12.74 -12.85 -16.21
CA ASP A 9 -11.83 -11.72 -16.01
C ASP A 9 -12.47 -10.57 -15.21
N GLY A 10 -13.74 -10.73 -14.82
CA GLY A 10 -14.52 -9.73 -14.11
C GLY A 10 -14.75 -8.45 -14.90
N ILE A 11 -14.69 -8.48 -16.24
CA ILE A 11 -14.89 -7.31 -17.11
C ILE A 11 -16.11 -7.55 -18.01
N ILE A 12 -17.01 -6.57 -18.11
CA ILE A 12 -18.12 -6.57 -19.06
C ILE A 12 -18.10 -5.27 -19.85
N PRO A 13 -18.00 -5.28 -21.19
CA PRO A 13 -18.02 -4.05 -21.97
C PRO A 13 -19.42 -3.41 -21.91
N LEU A 14 -19.45 -2.09 -21.90
CA LEU A 14 -20.70 -1.33 -21.94
C LEU A 14 -21.44 -1.53 -23.27
N HIS A 15 -20.66 -1.59 -24.36
CA HIS A 15 -21.13 -1.94 -25.69
C HIS A 15 -20.33 -3.13 -26.21
N GLY A 16 -21.03 -4.21 -26.53
CA GLY A 16 -20.45 -5.43 -27.06
C GLY A 16 -19.99 -5.27 -28.51
N THR A 17 -19.01 -6.08 -28.89
CA THR A 17 -18.64 -6.30 -30.30
C THR A 17 -18.96 -7.74 -30.69
N ASN A 18 -18.75 -8.10 -31.96
CA ASN A 18 -19.02 -9.46 -32.43
C ASN A 18 -18.29 -10.53 -31.58
N GLY A 19 -19.04 -11.24 -30.74
CA GLY A 19 -18.54 -12.28 -29.84
C GLY A 19 -18.32 -11.86 -28.39
N GLN A 20 -18.61 -10.61 -28.03
CA GLN A 20 -18.53 -10.10 -26.66
C GLN A 20 -19.90 -9.62 -26.20
N ALA A 21 -20.44 -10.26 -25.17
CA ALA A 21 -21.71 -9.86 -24.61
C ALA A 21 -21.59 -8.54 -23.84
N ASP A 22 -22.55 -7.64 -24.02
CA ASP A 22 -22.58 -6.37 -23.29
C ASP A 22 -23.31 -6.51 -21.94
N MET A 23 -23.26 -5.46 -21.11
CA MET A 23 -23.89 -5.51 -19.78
C MET A 23 -25.41 -5.68 -19.85
N LEU A 24 -26.07 -5.16 -20.88
CA LEU A 24 -27.51 -5.36 -21.07
C LEU A 24 -27.80 -6.83 -21.38
N GLU A 25 -27.07 -7.43 -22.32
CA GLU A 25 -27.20 -8.84 -22.67
C GLU A 25 -26.98 -9.75 -21.45
N ARG A 26 -25.97 -9.47 -20.64
CA ARG A 26 -25.72 -10.22 -19.40
C ARG A 26 -26.84 -10.06 -18.36
N ILE A 27 -27.44 -8.88 -18.25
CA ILE A 27 -28.60 -8.67 -17.37
C ILE A 27 -29.80 -9.47 -17.90
N VAL A 28 -30.05 -9.45 -19.21
CA VAL A 28 -31.11 -10.23 -19.84
C VAL A 28 -30.91 -11.72 -19.59
N GLU A 29 -29.72 -12.27 -19.80
CA GLU A 29 -29.38 -13.68 -19.50
C GLU A 29 -29.70 -14.03 -18.03
N ARG A 30 -29.36 -13.15 -17.08
CA ARG A 30 -29.67 -13.35 -15.65
C ARG A 30 -31.17 -13.30 -15.35
N PHE A 31 -31.91 -12.47 -16.06
CA PHE A 31 -33.38 -12.44 -15.96
C PHE A 31 -34.00 -13.71 -16.55
N GLU A 32 -33.46 -14.24 -17.65
CA GLU A 32 -33.91 -15.51 -18.23
C GLU A 32 -33.71 -16.67 -17.25
N ASP A 33 -32.54 -16.75 -16.62
CA ASP A 33 -32.23 -17.77 -15.60
C ASP A 33 -33.14 -17.67 -14.37
N ALA A 34 -33.49 -16.45 -13.95
CA ALA A 34 -34.29 -16.21 -12.75
C ALA A 34 -35.80 -16.37 -12.97
N TYR A 35 -36.32 -15.93 -14.12
CA TYR A 35 -37.76 -15.78 -14.36
C TYR A 35 -38.32 -16.74 -15.43
N GLY A 36 -37.46 -17.45 -16.18
CA GLY A 36 -37.86 -18.44 -17.18
C GLY A 36 -38.87 -17.88 -18.19
N GLU A 37 -40.04 -18.52 -18.31
CA GLU A 37 -41.08 -18.13 -19.27
C GLU A 37 -41.67 -16.72 -19.05
N SER A 38 -41.47 -16.11 -17.87
CA SER A 38 -41.98 -14.77 -17.55
C SER A 38 -40.96 -13.64 -17.77
N VAL A 39 -39.81 -13.92 -18.41
CA VAL A 39 -38.72 -12.97 -18.58
C VAL A 39 -39.11 -11.71 -19.36
N GLU A 40 -39.79 -11.88 -20.50
CA GLU A 40 -40.12 -10.78 -21.41
C GLU A 40 -41.07 -9.78 -20.74
N ASP A 41 -42.11 -10.27 -20.08
CA ASP A 41 -43.05 -9.43 -19.31
C ASP A 41 -42.33 -8.65 -18.20
N ARG A 42 -41.34 -9.26 -17.54
CA ARG A 42 -40.59 -8.63 -16.44
C ARG A 42 -39.59 -7.60 -16.93
N LEU A 43 -38.89 -7.86 -18.03
CA LEU A 43 -37.96 -6.89 -18.61
C LEU A 43 -38.71 -5.67 -19.15
N ILE A 44 -39.86 -5.87 -19.81
CA ILE A 44 -40.73 -4.77 -20.25
C ILE A 44 -41.22 -3.96 -19.04
N GLU A 45 -41.64 -4.62 -17.95
CA GLU A 45 -42.06 -3.93 -16.73
C GLU A 45 -40.92 -3.06 -16.16
N VAL A 46 -39.71 -3.61 -16.05
CA VAL A 46 -38.53 -2.89 -15.53
C VAL A 46 -38.16 -1.70 -16.44
N ASP A 47 -38.11 -1.91 -17.76
CA ASP A 47 -37.77 -0.85 -18.72
C ASP A 47 -38.75 0.34 -18.62
N ASN A 48 -40.06 0.06 -18.51
CA ASN A 48 -41.07 1.11 -18.32
C ASN A 48 -41.02 1.81 -16.95
N ILE A 49 -40.44 1.17 -15.93
CA ILE A 49 -40.21 1.80 -14.62
C ILE A 49 -39.02 2.75 -14.69
N LEU A 50 -37.99 2.37 -15.44
CA LEU A 50 -36.75 3.15 -15.56
C LEU A 50 -36.92 4.42 -16.41
N GLY A 51 -37.83 4.43 -17.38
CA GLY A 51 -38.05 5.62 -18.19
C GLY A 51 -39.25 5.57 -19.14
N ALA A 52 -39.22 6.45 -20.14
CA ALA A 52 -40.31 6.66 -21.10
C ALA A 52 -39.86 6.58 -22.56
N GLU A 53 -38.63 6.14 -22.83
CA GLU A 53 -38.13 5.91 -24.18
C GLU A 53 -38.88 4.77 -24.86
N SER A 54 -39.04 4.89 -26.18
CA SER A 54 -39.84 3.97 -26.99
C SER A 54 -39.01 2.79 -27.46
N ALA A 55 -39.49 1.57 -27.22
CA ALA A 55 -38.86 0.32 -27.67
C ALA A 55 -39.02 0.05 -29.20
N THR A 56 -39.09 1.11 -30.01
CA THR A 56 -39.26 1.03 -31.47
C THR A 56 -37.96 0.78 -32.21
N GLU A 57 -36.84 1.29 -31.67
CA GLU A 57 -35.51 1.16 -32.27
C GLU A 57 -34.70 0.03 -31.61
N GLU A 58 -34.90 -0.18 -30.31
CA GLU A 58 -34.26 -1.23 -29.50
C GLU A 58 -35.26 -1.79 -28.47
N ALA A 59 -35.04 -3.03 -27.98
CA ALA A 59 -35.99 -3.73 -27.11
C ALA A 59 -36.15 -3.10 -25.70
N TYR A 60 -35.06 -2.66 -25.07
CA TYR A 60 -35.04 -2.15 -23.69
C TYR A 60 -34.22 -0.85 -23.58
N PRO A 61 -34.67 0.24 -24.21
CA PRO A 61 -33.90 1.49 -24.31
C PRO A 61 -33.69 2.16 -22.95
N ASN A 62 -34.68 2.14 -22.06
CA ASN A 62 -34.57 2.79 -20.75
C ASN A 62 -33.62 2.01 -19.83
N LEU A 63 -33.65 0.68 -19.90
CA LEU A 63 -32.69 -0.16 -19.18
C LEU A 63 -31.27 0.07 -19.70
N ARG A 64 -31.08 0.25 -21.01
CA ARG A 64 -29.79 0.60 -21.59
C ARG A 64 -29.29 1.94 -21.05
N THR A 65 -30.10 3.00 -21.10
CA THR A 65 -29.74 4.32 -20.57
C THR A 65 -29.38 4.25 -19.08
N PHE A 66 -30.17 3.52 -18.28
CA PHE A 66 -29.85 3.31 -16.86
C PHE A 66 -28.50 2.63 -16.66
N ILE A 67 -28.17 1.61 -17.46
CA ILE A 67 -26.86 0.95 -17.39
C ILE A 67 -25.74 1.93 -17.75
N GLU A 68 -25.91 2.71 -18.81
CA GLU A 68 -24.90 3.64 -19.31
C GLU A 68 -24.63 4.79 -18.32
N ASP A 69 -25.69 5.42 -17.81
CA ASP A 69 -25.57 6.71 -17.14
C ASP A 69 -25.76 6.62 -15.61
N ASP A 70 -26.62 5.72 -15.12
CA ASP A 70 -27.10 5.76 -13.73
C ASP A 70 -26.65 4.56 -12.86
N LEU A 71 -26.20 3.46 -13.47
CA LEU A 71 -25.96 2.21 -12.73
C LEU A 71 -24.84 2.36 -11.69
N LEU A 72 -23.76 3.07 -12.00
CA LEU A 72 -22.69 3.30 -11.04
C LEU A 72 -23.19 4.19 -9.89
N ASP A 73 -23.85 5.30 -10.21
CA ASP A 73 -24.37 6.26 -9.23
C ASP A 73 -25.34 5.61 -8.26
N TYR A 74 -26.28 4.83 -8.81
CA TYR A 74 -27.19 4.00 -8.01
C TYR A 74 -26.43 3.03 -7.10
N HIS A 75 -25.34 2.45 -7.59
CA HIS A 75 -24.56 1.50 -6.82
C HIS A 75 -23.72 2.15 -5.72
N VAL A 76 -23.16 3.34 -5.97
CA VAL A 76 -22.44 4.17 -5.01
C VAL A 76 -23.37 4.55 -3.86
N ASP A 77 -24.57 5.05 -4.15
CA ASP A 77 -25.57 5.44 -3.15
C ASP A 77 -26.01 4.26 -2.27
N ILE A 78 -26.34 3.11 -2.89
CA ILE A 78 -26.79 1.94 -2.14
C ILE A 78 -25.70 1.26 -1.31
N MET A 79 -24.43 1.37 -1.74
CA MET A 79 -23.29 0.72 -1.09
C MET A 79 -22.45 1.67 -0.24
N GLU A 80 -23.03 2.80 0.20
CA GLU A 80 -22.36 3.78 1.07
C GLU A 80 -20.94 4.14 0.55
N ASN A 81 -20.86 4.50 -0.73
CA ASN A 81 -19.63 4.90 -1.44
C ASN A 81 -18.59 3.79 -1.67
N THR A 82 -18.97 2.52 -1.46
CA THR A 82 -18.09 1.36 -1.69
C THR A 82 -18.69 0.37 -2.70
N PRO A 83 -18.96 0.79 -3.96
CA PRO A 83 -19.56 -0.07 -4.96
C PRO A 83 -18.67 -1.28 -5.28
N ILE A 84 -19.30 -2.38 -5.65
CA ILE A 84 -18.62 -3.61 -6.10
C ILE A 84 -18.40 -3.57 -7.61
N VAL A 85 -19.35 -2.99 -8.36
CA VAL A 85 -19.27 -2.85 -9.81
C VAL A 85 -18.79 -1.44 -10.15
N TRP A 86 -17.60 -1.34 -10.72
CA TRP A 86 -16.96 -0.10 -11.13
C TRP A 86 -17.11 0.12 -12.62
N LYS A 87 -17.25 1.38 -13.06
CA LYS A 87 -17.25 1.74 -14.49
C LYS A 87 -15.91 2.37 -14.84
N LEU A 88 -15.23 1.82 -15.85
CA LEU A 88 -14.15 2.52 -16.55
C LEU A 88 -14.72 3.12 -17.83
N THR A 89 -14.36 4.35 -18.14
CA THR A 89 -14.94 5.09 -19.27
C THR A 89 -13.95 6.08 -19.88
N THR A 90 -14.15 6.37 -21.17
CA THR A 90 -13.44 7.44 -21.88
C THR A 90 -14.19 8.77 -21.92
N GLU A 91 -15.33 8.87 -21.24
CA GLU A 91 -16.25 10.03 -21.27
C GLU A 91 -15.53 11.36 -21.03
N ARG A 92 -14.61 11.38 -20.06
CA ARG A 92 -13.95 12.60 -19.54
C ARG A 92 -12.64 12.94 -20.22
N LEU A 93 -12.05 12.02 -20.99
CA LEU A 93 -10.69 12.16 -21.52
C LEU A 93 -10.55 13.24 -22.59
N LEU A 94 -11.64 13.68 -23.20
CA LEU A 94 -11.65 14.71 -24.24
C LEU A 94 -12.80 15.69 -23.98
N ALA A 95 -12.48 16.98 -23.89
CA ALA A 95 -13.46 18.04 -23.60
C ALA A 95 -14.61 18.17 -24.62
N ASP A 96 -14.36 17.80 -25.89
CA ASP A 96 -15.35 17.84 -26.98
C ASP A 96 -15.78 16.41 -27.41
N SER A 97 -15.79 15.45 -26.49
CA SER A 97 -16.27 14.09 -26.74
C SER A 97 -17.79 14.09 -27.03
N THR A 98 -18.25 13.18 -27.91
CA THR A 98 -19.70 12.95 -28.10
C THR A 98 -20.02 11.50 -27.76
N GLY A 99 -20.46 11.30 -26.52
CA GLY A 99 -20.62 9.98 -25.92
C GLY A 99 -19.29 9.24 -25.74
N GLU A 100 -19.36 8.01 -25.26
CA GLU A 100 -18.17 7.24 -24.89
C GLU A 100 -17.58 6.47 -26.08
N GLY A 101 -16.26 6.57 -26.25
CA GLY A 101 -15.47 5.76 -27.18
C GLY A 101 -15.36 4.32 -26.72
N PHE A 102 -15.10 4.15 -25.43
CA PHE A 102 -15.06 2.87 -24.74
C PHE A 102 -15.57 3.03 -23.31
N GLY A 103 -16.25 2.00 -22.82
CA GLY A 103 -16.70 1.89 -21.45
C GLY A 103 -16.83 0.42 -21.08
N CYS A 104 -16.53 0.07 -19.83
CA CYS A 104 -16.74 -1.27 -19.30
C CYS A 104 -17.04 -1.23 -17.80
N PHE A 105 -17.70 -2.28 -17.33
CA PHE A 105 -17.86 -2.58 -15.91
C PHE A 105 -16.83 -3.57 -15.44
N VAL A 106 -16.29 -3.36 -14.25
CA VAL A 106 -15.26 -4.20 -13.62
C VAL A 106 -15.70 -4.58 -12.22
N ASP A 107 -15.50 -5.84 -11.81
CA ASP A 107 -15.67 -6.24 -10.41
C ASP A 107 -14.49 -5.70 -9.62
N TYR A 108 -14.75 -4.97 -8.52
CA TYR A 108 -13.72 -4.48 -7.63
C TYR A 108 -12.75 -5.59 -7.21
N HIS A 109 -13.25 -6.82 -7.01
CA HIS A 109 -12.46 -7.97 -6.61
C HIS A 109 -11.68 -8.62 -7.76
N SER A 110 -11.83 -8.17 -9.01
CA SER A 110 -10.99 -8.59 -10.14
C SER A 110 -9.97 -7.53 -10.55
N ILE A 111 -10.02 -6.31 -9.96
CA ILE A 111 -9.00 -5.29 -10.18
C ILE A 111 -7.67 -5.80 -9.62
N ASP A 112 -6.69 -5.92 -10.51
CA ASP A 112 -5.33 -6.39 -10.27
C ASP A 112 -4.38 -5.72 -11.27
N ALA A 113 -3.08 -5.97 -11.14
CA ALA A 113 -2.06 -5.39 -12.01
C ALA A 113 -2.16 -5.80 -13.49
N GLY A 114 -2.92 -6.85 -13.80
CA GLY A 114 -3.18 -7.30 -15.18
C GLY A 114 -4.44 -6.69 -15.78
N LEU A 115 -5.18 -5.83 -15.05
CA LEU A 115 -6.43 -5.24 -15.52
C LEU A 115 -6.26 -4.52 -16.87
N PHE A 116 -5.27 -3.64 -16.97
CA PHE A 116 -5.05 -2.86 -18.18
C PHE A 116 -4.61 -3.71 -19.37
N ASP A 117 -3.76 -4.72 -19.13
CA ASP A 117 -3.38 -5.69 -20.16
C ASP A 117 -4.59 -6.45 -20.71
N ARG A 118 -5.53 -6.85 -19.83
CA ARG A 118 -6.77 -7.52 -20.24
C ARG A 118 -7.64 -6.57 -21.07
N ILE A 119 -7.83 -5.33 -20.62
CA ILE A 119 -8.61 -4.32 -21.33
C ILE A 119 -8.02 -4.05 -22.73
N ALA A 120 -6.72 -3.76 -22.81
CA ALA A 120 -6.06 -3.43 -24.06
C ALA A 120 -6.15 -4.58 -25.09
N ASN A 121 -5.79 -5.80 -24.67
CA ASN A 121 -5.67 -6.93 -25.58
C ASN A 121 -7.02 -7.58 -25.95
N GLN A 122 -7.99 -7.56 -25.03
CA GLN A 122 -9.25 -8.31 -25.21
C GLN A 122 -10.42 -7.41 -25.61
N TYR A 123 -10.43 -6.13 -25.23
CA TYR A 123 -11.61 -5.26 -25.40
C TYR A 123 -11.36 -4.07 -26.34
N LEU A 124 -10.21 -3.41 -26.24
CA LEU A 124 -9.94 -2.24 -27.07
C LEU A 124 -9.72 -2.58 -28.55
N GLU A 125 -8.97 -3.64 -28.86
CA GLU A 125 -8.71 -4.00 -30.26
C GLU A 125 -9.97 -4.40 -31.06
N PRO A 126 -10.87 -5.26 -30.54
CA PRO A 126 -12.15 -5.53 -31.20
C PRO A 126 -12.98 -4.27 -31.41
N GLN A 127 -13.07 -3.41 -30.40
CA GLN A 127 -13.82 -2.16 -30.47
C GLN A 127 -13.25 -1.20 -31.52
N LYS A 128 -11.92 -1.06 -31.57
CA LYS A 128 -11.25 -0.27 -32.61
C LYS A 128 -11.51 -0.85 -34.00
N ALA A 129 -11.51 -2.16 -34.17
CA ALA A 129 -11.78 -2.80 -35.46
C ALA A 129 -13.20 -2.48 -35.97
N GLU A 130 -14.21 -2.65 -35.12
CA GLU A 130 -15.62 -2.34 -35.44
C GLU A 130 -15.79 -0.85 -35.78
N LEU A 131 -15.22 0.06 -34.98
CA LEU A 131 -15.27 1.50 -35.24
C LEU A 131 -14.57 1.88 -36.55
N ARG A 132 -13.45 1.24 -36.89
CA ARG A 132 -12.73 1.45 -38.17
C ARG A 132 -13.57 0.97 -39.36
N GLU A 133 -14.27 -0.15 -39.23
CA GLU A 133 -15.16 -0.67 -40.26
C GLU A 133 -16.37 0.26 -40.47
N ARG A 134 -17.06 0.64 -39.39
CA ARG A 134 -18.20 1.57 -39.42
C ARG A 134 -17.80 2.92 -40.01
N ARG A 135 -16.66 3.50 -39.59
CA ARG A 135 -16.12 4.74 -40.16
C ARG A 135 -15.86 4.60 -41.66
N SER A 136 -15.31 3.47 -42.09
CA SER A 136 -15.03 3.20 -43.51
C SER A 136 -16.32 3.07 -44.32
N ALA A 137 -17.35 2.43 -43.78
CA ALA A 137 -18.68 2.33 -44.40
C ALA A 137 -19.37 3.69 -44.51
N ALA A 138 -19.36 4.49 -43.45
CA ALA A 138 -19.84 5.88 -43.45
C ALA A 138 -19.10 6.74 -44.47
N ASN A 139 -17.78 6.62 -44.56
CA ASN A 139 -16.98 7.37 -45.53
C ASN A 139 -17.38 7.05 -46.98
N ARG A 140 -17.71 5.78 -47.27
CA ARG A 140 -18.24 5.38 -48.59
C ARG A 140 -19.62 6.00 -48.84
N ARG A 141 -20.54 5.93 -47.87
CA ARG A 141 -21.90 6.48 -48.00
C ARG A 141 -21.91 8.00 -48.17
N ARG A 142 -21.17 8.76 -47.37
CA ARG A 142 -21.13 10.22 -47.48
C ARG A 142 -20.59 10.73 -48.82
N SER A 143 -19.81 9.89 -49.51
CA SER A 143 -19.21 10.20 -50.82
C SER A 143 -20.04 9.64 -52.00
N ASP A 144 -21.16 8.97 -51.73
CA ASP A 144 -22.00 8.34 -52.73
C ASP A 144 -23.05 9.33 -53.27
N ASN A 145 -22.82 9.81 -54.49
CA ASN A 145 -23.70 10.75 -55.19
C ASN A 145 -25.08 10.16 -55.57
N SER A 146 -25.30 8.86 -55.38
CA SER A 146 -26.61 8.23 -55.59
C SER A 146 -27.54 8.34 -54.38
N LEU A 147 -26.99 8.63 -53.19
CA LEU A 147 -27.76 8.84 -51.96
C LEU A 147 -28.35 10.25 -51.91
N SER A 148 -29.41 10.41 -51.12
CA SER A 148 -29.98 11.72 -50.82
C SER A 148 -29.05 12.57 -49.95
N ALA A 149 -29.27 13.89 -49.93
CA ALA A 149 -28.52 14.80 -49.08
C ALA A 149 -28.67 14.47 -47.57
N SER A 150 -29.83 13.97 -47.15
CA SER A 150 -30.07 13.53 -45.75
C SER A 150 -29.20 12.32 -45.41
N GLU A 151 -29.22 11.29 -46.26
CA GLU A 151 -28.43 10.08 -46.04
C GLU A 151 -26.92 10.35 -46.09
N GLN A 152 -26.47 11.30 -46.90
CA GLN A 152 -25.08 11.75 -46.91
C GLN A 152 -24.71 12.50 -45.63
N ALA A 153 -25.62 13.32 -45.09
CA ALA A 153 -25.42 14.04 -43.83
C ALA A 153 -25.34 13.08 -42.63
N GLU A 154 -26.28 12.14 -42.52
CA GLU A 154 -26.26 11.08 -41.49
C GLU A 154 -24.96 10.26 -41.56
N ALA A 155 -24.49 9.93 -42.77
CA ALA A 155 -23.22 9.24 -42.94
C ALA A 155 -22.00 10.10 -42.56
N ALA A 156 -22.05 11.41 -42.76
CA ALA A 156 -21.00 12.32 -42.32
C ALA A 156 -20.96 12.42 -40.79
N GLU A 157 -22.11 12.54 -40.12
CA GLU A 157 -22.22 12.52 -38.66
C GLU A 157 -21.68 11.21 -38.07
N LEU A 158 -22.06 10.06 -38.64
CA LEU A 158 -21.55 8.76 -38.19
C LEU A 158 -20.03 8.63 -38.39
N TYR A 159 -19.49 9.19 -39.48
CA TYR A 159 -18.04 9.23 -39.70
C TYR A 159 -17.33 10.01 -38.59
N GLU A 160 -17.79 11.22 -38.28
CA GLU A 160 -17.18 12.06 -37.25
C GLU A 160 -17.33 11.43 -35.86
N ARG A 161 -18.50 10.83 -35.55
CA ARG A 161 -18.71 10.09 -34.29
C ARG A 161 -17.72 8.94 -34.14
N CYS A 162 -17.53 8.11 -35.19
CA CYS A 162 -16.55 7.04 -35.13
C CYS A 162 -15.10 7.56 -35.03
N ALA A 163 -14.77 8.69 -35.65
CA ALA A 163 -13.45 9.30 -35.53
C ALA A 163 -13.20 9.82 -34.11
N ASN A 164 -14.19 10.46 -33.48
CA ASN A 164 -14.12 10.93 -32.10
C ASN A 164 -13.94 9.76 -31.12
N LYS A 165 -14.73 8.69 -31.25
CA LYS A 165 -14.59 7.47 -30.43
C LYS A 165 -13.21 6.81 -30.56
N LEU A 166 -12.66 6.73 -31.78
CA LEU A 166 -11.30 6.20 -31.99
C LEU A 166 -10.23 7.08 -31.36
N ASN A 167 -10.42 8.41 -31.34
CA ASN A 167 -9.51 9.33 -30.67
C ASN A 167 -9.55 9.16 -29.15
N GLN A 168 -10.75 9.04 -28.57
CA GLN A 168 -10.94 8.75 -27.15
C GLN A 168 -10.22 7.45 -26.74
N ILE A 169 -10.37 6.37 -27.51
CA ILE A 169 -9.67 5.11 -27.23
C ILE A 169 -8.15 5.30 -27.30
N SER A 170 -7.62 6.06 -28.26
CA SER A 170 -6.18 6.31 -28.34
C SER A 170 -5.65 7.02 -27.08
N VAL A 171 -6.37 8.03 -26.57
CA VAL A 171 -6.00 8.72 -25.34
C VAL A 171 -6.10 7.79 -24.14
N PHE A 172 -7.13 6.95 -24.09
CA PHE A 172 -7.27 5.94 -23.03
C PHE A 172 -6.11 4.93 -23.04
N GLU A 173 -5.65 4.50 -24.22
CA GLU A 173 -4.48 3.62 -24.35
C GLU A 173 -3.20 4.27 -23.81
N ASP A 174 -2.99 5.56 -24.08
CA ASP A 174 -1.86 6.32 -23.54
C ASP A 174 -1.97 6.40 -22.00
N VAL A 175 -3.16 6.69 -21.46
CA VAL A 175 -3.40 6.78 -20.01
C VAL A 175 -3.17 5.46 -19.29
N ILE A 176 -3.71 4.34 -19.79
CA ILE A 176 -3.47 3.04 -19.15
C ILE A 176 -2.01 2.60 -19.26
N GLN A 177 -1.30 3.03 -20.32
CA GLN A 177 0.13 2.80 -20.46
C GLN A 177 0.91 3.59 -19.41
N ASP A 178 0.57 4.86 -19.19
CA ASP A 178 1.17 5.69 -18.15
C ASP A 178 0.92 5.11 -16.76
N LEU A 179 -0.32 4.70 -16.46
CA LEU A 179 -0.66 4.04 -15.18
C LEU A 179 0.06 2.69 -15.00
N SER A 180 0.37 1.97 -16.08
CA SER A 180 1.11 0.70 -16.02
C SER A 180 2.63 0.88 -15.98
N SER A 181 3.11 2.10 -16.18
CA SER A 181 4.54 2.38 -16.21
C SER A 181 5.11 2.43 -14.80
N THR A 182 6.35 1.98 -14.67
CA THR A 182 7.10 2.07 -13.41
C THR A 182 7.46 3.53 -13.13
N ASP A 183 7.20 3.97 -11.90
CA ASP A 183 7.61 5.26 -11.35
C ASP A 183 8.69 5.04 -10.27
N GLU A 184 9.34 6.11 -9.83
CA GLU A 184 10.36 6.07 -8.79
C GLU A 184 9.83 6.70 -7.49
N ARG A 185 10.00 5.98 -6.38
CA ARG A 185 9.78 6.54 -5.03
C ARG A 185 10.66 7.78 -4.86
N ASN A 186 10.09 8.80 -4.22
CA ASN A 186 10.84 9.99 -3.79
C ASN A 186 11.72 9.66 -2.57
N PHE A 187 12.80 8.91 -2.81
CA PHE A 187 13.73 8.43 -1.78
C PHE A 187 15.12 8.31 -2.42
N ASP A 188 16.05 9.18 -2.07
CA ASP A 188 17.29 9.33 -2.84
C ASP A 188 18.38 8.32 -2.45
N GLU A 189 19.52 8.37 -3.14
CA GLU A 189 20.63 7.45 -2.88
C GLU A 189 21.30 7.69 -1.52
N GLU A 190 21.26 8.92 -1.00
CA GLU A 190 21.80 9.23 0.33
C GLU A 190 20.92 8.60 1.41
N ASP A 191 19.59 8.71 1.26
CA ASP A 191 18.62 8.08 2.15
C ASP A 191 18.68 6.55 2.09
N ARG A 192 18.84 5.98 0.89
CA ARG A 192 19.03 4.53 0.70
C ARG A 192 20.28 4.03 1.41
N ARG A 193 21.40 4.73 1.26
CA ARG A 193 22.63 4.37 1.98
C ARG A 193 22.47 4.50 3.50
N CYS A 194 21.70 5.49 3.97
CA CYS A 194 21.40 5.65 5.39
C CYS A 194 20.71 4.40 5.95
N VAL A 195 19.68 3.88 5.28
CA VAL A 195 18.98 2.65 5.72
C VAL A 195 19.83 1.38 5.55
N GLU A 196 20.69 1.32 4.52
CA GLU A 196 21.66 0.22 4.34
C GLU A 196 22.66 0.13 5.50
N GLU A 197 23.15 1.28 5.99
CA GLU A 197 24.05 1.34 7.15
C GLU A 197 23.30 1.14 8.49
N LEU A 198 22.02 1.49 8.54
CA LEU A 198 21.17 1.33 9.72
C LEU A 198 20.82 -0.13 10.00
N SER A 199 20.53 -0.92 8.96
CA SER A 199 20.14 -2.33 9.07
C SER A 199 21.08 -3.17 9.98
N PRO A 200 22.41 -3.22 9.75
CA PRO A 200 23.31 -4.00 10.61
C PRO A 200 23.39 -3.48 12.05
N LYS A 201 23.17 -2.18 12.28
CA LYS A 201 23.13 -1.58 13.63
C LYS A 201 21.90 -2.04 14.39
N VAL A 202 20.73 -2.04 13.74
CA VAL A 202 19.48 -2.57 14.31
C VAL A 202 19.61 -4.07 14.63
N ALA A 203 20.23 -4.84 13.73
CA ALA A 203 20.49 -6.26 13.96
C ALA A 203 21.38 -6.50 15.20
N ALA A 204 22.50 -5.78 15.32
CA ALA A 204 23.38 -5.86 16.48
C ALA A 204 22.65 -5.47 17.77
N PHE A 205 21.89 -4.37 17.78
CA PHE A 205 21.12 -3.95 18.94
C PHE A 205 20.06 -4.98 19.34
N ARG A 206 19.40 -5.63 18.36
CA ARG A 206 18.46 -6.73 18.62
C ARG A 206 19.14 -7.92 19.25
N GLU A 207 20.24 -8.39 18.68
CA GLU A 207 20.99 -9.55 19.17
C GLU A 207 21.48 -9.32 20.62
N GLU A 208 22.05 -8.16 20.88
CA GLU A 208 22.53 -7.74 22.20
C GLU A 208 21.40 -7.57 23.23
N THR A 209 20.24 -7.10 22.79
CA THR A 209 19.03 -7.04 23.64
C THR A 209 18.53 -8.45 23.95
N GLN A 210 18.50 -9.32 22.95
CA GLN A 210 18.05 -10.71 23.11
C GLN A 210 18.94 -11.47 24.08
N GLU A 211 20.27 -11.38 23.94
CA GLU A 211 21.21 -12.04 24.84
C GLU A 211 21.03 -11.59 26.30
N ARG A 212 20.84 -10.28 26.54
CA ARG A 212 20.58 -9.75 27.90
C ARG A 212 19.26 -10.26 28.46
N VAL A 213 18.21 -10.34 27.65
CA VAL A 213 16.90 -10.86 28.09
C VAL A 213 16.96 -12.37 28.35
N GLU A 214 17.68 -13.14 27.54
CA GLU A 214 17.90 -14.57 27.76
C GLU A 214 18.73 -14.82 29.04
N THR A 215 19.77 -14.02 29.26
CA THR A 215 20.58 -14.02 30.49
C THR A 215 19.71 -13.69 31.72
N LEU A 216 18.81 -12.71 31.60
CA LEU A 216 17.85 -12.40 32.66
C LEU A 216 16.89 -13.57 32.94
N ALA A 217 16.42 -14.25 31.89
CA ALA A 217 15.55 -15.41 32.03
C ALA A 217 16.28 -16.56 32.76
N GLU A 218 17.53 -16.86 32.38
CA GLU A 218 18.34 -17.85 33.07
C GLU A 218 18.56 -17.48 34.54
N LEU A 219 18.89 -16.21 34.81
CA LEU A 219 19.06 -15.73 36.18
C LEU A 219 17.75 -15.86 36.99
N TYR A 220 16.59 -15.62 36.36
CA TYR A 220 15.27 -15.77 36.98
C TYR A 220 14.88 -17.21 37.27
N GLU A 221 15.33 -18.19 36.48
CA GLU A 221 15.13 -19.61 36.79
C GLU A 221 15.95 -20.06 38.00
N ARG A 222 17.14 -19.45 38.19
CA ARG A 222 18.10 -19.82 39.24
C ARG A 222 17.82 -19.12 40.57
N LYS A 223 17.33 -17.88 40.52
CA LYS A 223 16.97 -17.07 41.68
C LYS A 223 15.46 -17.14 41.91
N ASP A 224 15.02 -16.82 43.12
CA ASP A 224 13.59 -16.71 43.38
C ASP A 224 13.06 -15.31 43.07
N SER A 225 11.73 -15.20 42.95
CA SER A 225 11.05 -13.92 42.71
C SER A 225 11.33 -12.89 43.81
N ALA A 226 11.64 -13.31 45.04
CA ALA A 226 11.95 -12.37 46.12
C ALA A 226 13.32 -11.70 45.90
N TRP A 227 14.31 -12.47 45.44
CA TRP A 227 15.62 -11.94 45.06
C TRP A 227 15.50 -10.93 43.92
N PHE A 228 14.76 -11.25 42.85
CA PHE A 228 14.57 -10.30 41.73
C PHE A 228 13.94 -8.98 42.16
N LYS A 229 12.98 -9.03 43.10
CA LYS A 229 12.32 -7.83 43.63
C LYS A 229 13.26 -6.97 44.47
N ASP A 230 14.17 -7.60 45.21
CA ASP A 230 15.16 -6.91 46.05
C ASP A 230 16.29 -6.33 45.20
N THR A 231 16.76 -7.07 44.19
CA THR A 231 17.89 -6.68 43.32
C THR A 231 17.49 -5.65 42.27
N PHE A 232 16.34 -5.82 41.60
CA PHE A 232 15.91 -4.93 40.52
C PHE A 232 14.81 -3.99 41.04
N SER A 233 13.55 -4.44 40.97
CA SER A 233 12.39 -3.77 41.56
C SER A 233 11.18 -4.71 41.58
N GLU A 234 10.09 -4.28 42.24
CA GLU A 234 8.89 -5.10 42.41
C GLU A 234 8.30 -5.65 41.10
N THR A 235 8.40 -4.88 40.00
CA THR A 235 7.75 -5.17 38.71
C THR A 235 8.75 -5.37 37.57
N PHE A 236 10.07 -5.40 37.84
CA PHE A 236 11.10 -5.42 36.80
C PHE A 236 10.93 -6.61 35.84
N TRP A 237 10.99 -7.83 36.39
CA TRP A 237 10.89 -9.04 35.57
C TRP A 237 9.54 -9.15 34.87
N GLU A 238 8.45 -8.81 35.55
CA GLU A 238 7.10 -8.82 34.96
C GLU A 238 7.03 -7.88 33.73
N THR A 239 7.70 -6.72 33.80
CA THR A 239 7.78 -5.79 32.67
C THR A 239 8.63 -6.36 31.53
N VAL A 240 9.82 -6.91 31.82
CA VAL A 240 10.67 -7.50 30.77
C VAL A 240 9.97 -8.69 30.09
N ASP A 241 9.36 -9.58 30.87
CA ASP A 241 8.68 -10.78 30.37
C ASP A 241 7.42 -10.45 29.55
N GLU A 242 6.71 -9.36 29.91
CA GLU A 242 5.54 -8.88 29.15
C GLU A 242 5.93 -8.27 27.79
N TRP A 243 7.02 -7.49 27.73
CA TRP A 243 7.33 -6.67 26.55
C TRP A 243 8.41 -7.26 25.63
N ARG A 244 9.20 -8.25 26.06
CA ARG A 244 10.35 -8.74 25.27
C ARG A 244 9.98 -9.23 23.87
N ASP A 245 8.85 -9.93 23.72
CA ASP A 245 8.45 -10.49 22.43
C ASP A 245 8.09 -9.36 21.45
N GLU A 246 7.41 -8.32 21.93
CA GLU A 246 7.11 -7.12 21.14
C GLU A 246 8.39 -6.36 20.74
N TRP A 247 9.38 -6.25 21.63
CA TRP A 247 10.66 -5.63 21.29
C TRP A 247 11.37 -6.39 20.17
N PHE A 248 11.43 -7.73 20.26
CA PHE A 248 12.09 -8.55 19.25
C PHE A 248 11.38 -8.52 17.90
N ASP A 249 10.05 -8.61 17.91
CA ASP A 249 9.23 -8.52 16.71
C ASP A 249 9.43 -7.15 16.04
N ALA A 250 9.33 -6.06 16.81
CA ALA A 250 9.46 -4.71 16.26
C ALA A 250 10.88 -4.38 15.77
N LEU A 251 11.93 -4.86 16.44
CA LEU A 251 13.32 -4.71 15.95
C LEU A 251 13.57 -5.53 14.68
N THR A 252 12.98 -6.73 14.58
CA THR A 252 13.05 -7.57 13.38
C THR A 252 12.28 -6.93 12.21
N GLU A 253 11.11 -6.35 12.48
CA GLU A 253 10.36 -5.60 11.48
C GLU A 253 11.10 -4.31 11.05
N LEU A 254 11.78 -3.62 11.98
CA LEU A 254 12.61 -2.45 11.65
C LEU A 254 13.82 -2.84 10.80
N GLU A 255 14.47 -3.97 11.07
CA GLU A 255 15.53 -4.53 10.22
C GLU A 255 15.01 -4.78 8.80
N GLY A 256 13.89 -5.49 8.67
CA GLY A 256 13.24 -5.74 7.37
C GLY A 256 12.75 -4.47 6.68
N THR A 257 12.37 -3.45 7.44
CA THR A 257 12.03 -2.11 6.93
C THR A 257 13.25 -1.44 6.30
N CYS A 258 14.41 -1.49 6.98
CA CYS A 258 15.64 -0.95 6.43
C CYS A 258 15.99 -1.64 5.10
N GLU A 259 15.88 -2.97 5.04
CA GLU A 259 16.10 -3.74 3.81
C GLU A 259 15.10 -3.38 2.70
N ALA A 260 13.83 -3.16 3.04
CA ALA A 260 12.81 -2.77 2.06
C ALA A 260 13.08 -1.39 1.47
N TYR A 261 13.45 -0.41 2.29
CA TYR A 261 13.79 0.94 1.84
C TYR A 261 15.13 1.00 1.09
N ALA A 262 16.07 0.11 1.39
CA ALA A 262 17.35 -0.01 0.70
C ALA A 262 17.21 -0.49 -0.76
N LYS A 263 16.11 -1.16 -1.12
CA LYS A 263 15.85 -1.60 -2.50
C LYS A 263 15.80 -0.42 -3.48
N PRO A 264 15.98 -0.68 -4.79
CA PRO A 264 15.79 0.33 -5.83
C PRO A 264 14.49 1.13 -5.68
N THR A 265 14.51 2.40 -6.07
CA THR A 265 13.37 3.33 -5.93
C THR A 265 12.19 2.96 -6.81
N ASN A 266 12.40 2.14 -7.82
CA ASN A 266 11.36 1.63 -8.72
C ASN A 266 10.69 0.34 -8.20
N GLU A 267 11.03 -0.10 -6.99
CA GLU A 267 10.32 -1.17 -6.28
C GLU A 267 9.43 -0.57 -5.17
N PRO A 268 8.18 -1.03 -5.03
CA PRO A 268 7.27 -0.52 -4.00
C PRO A 268 7.69 -0.99 -2.61
N VAL A 269 7.30 -0.21 -1.60
CA VAL A 269 7.50 -0.52 -0.18
C VAL A 269 6.15 -0.47 0.52
N GLU A 270 5.85 -1.45 1.37
CA GLU A 270 4.59 -1.50 2.09
C GLU A 270 4.42 -0.25 2.97
N ALA A 271 3.28 0.41 2.84
CA ALA A 271 3.05 1.75 3.40
C ALA A 271 3.35 1.82 4.90
N HIS A 272 2.93 0.82 5.66
CA HIS A 272 3.06 0.77 7.12
C HIS A 272 4.51 0.68 7.63
N LEU A 273 5.46 0.21 6.80
CA LEU A 273 6.84 0.00 7.25
C LEU A 273 7.52 1.31 7.69
N ALA A 274 7.16 2.43 7.06
CA ALA A 274 7.70 3.74 7.46
C ALA A 274 7.43 4.09 8.93
N ASP A 275 6.32 3.61 9.50
CA ASP A 275 5.93 3.94 10.87
C ASP A 275 6.92 3.37 11.90
N LEU A 276 7.70 2.35 11.53
CA LEU A 276 8.70 1.70 12.38
C LEU A 276 9.90 2.62 12.69
N PHE A 277 10.29 3.49 11.75
CA PHE A 277 11.34 4.48 12.01
C PHE A 277 10.96 5.41 13.16
N GLY A 278 9.75 5.99 13.12
CA GLY A 278 9.23 6.78 14.23
C GLY A 278 8.86 5.96 15.47
N TYR A 279 8.56 4.66 15.32
CA TYR A 279 8.22 3.79 16.45
C TYR A 279 9.42 3.52 17.36
N PHE A 280 10.61 3.38 16.78
CA PHE A 280 11.84 3.14 17.54
C PHE A 280 12.06 4.21 18.61
N ASN A 281 12.00 5.49 18.22
CA ASN A 281 12.10 6.63 19.12
C ASN A 281 10.98 6.64 20.18
N ARG A 282 9.72 6.54 19.72
CA ARG A 282 8.54 6.80 20.55
C ARG A 282 8.31 5.70 21.59
N ARG A 283 8.75 4.47 21.32
CA ARG A 283 8.36 3.31 22.14
C ARG A 283 9.46 2.31 22.43
N LEU A 284 10.31 1.96 21.46
CA LEU A 284 11.28 0.86 21.64
C LEU A 284 12.50 1.28 22.45
N LYS A 285 13.16 2.40 22.09
CA LYS A 285 14.39 2.85 22.74
C LYS A 285 14.18 3.09 24.24
N GLY A 286 13.20 3.94 24.56
CA GLY A 286 13.00 4.44 25.91
C GLY A 286 14.19 5.26 26.41
N SER A 287 14.36 5.31 27.73
CA SER A 287 15.52 5.91 28.41
C SER A 287 16.07 4.95 29.46
N ASP A 288 17.28 5.23 29.95
CA ASP A 288 17.96 4.52 31.03
C ASP A 288 17.45 4.94 32.43
N HIS A 289 16.24 5.48 32.51
CA HIS A 289 15.59 5.78 33.78
C HIS A 289 14.73 4.60 34.25
N TYR A 290 14.73 4.32 35.54
CA TYR A 290 14.01 3.17 36.15
C TYR A 290 12.50 3.12 35.88
N SER A 291 11.90 4.25 35.48
CA SER A 291 10.46 4.37 35.16
C SER A 291 10.15 4.33 33.66
N SER A 292 11.17 4.18 32.82
CA SER A 292 11.02 3.98 31.39
C SER A 292 10.43 2.59 31.10
N THR A 293 9.78 2.45 29.95
CA THR A 293 9.18 1.20 29.49
C THR A 293 9.78 0.70 28.17
N GLY A 294 10.78 1.41 27.63
CA GLY A 294 11.55 0.96 26.45
C GLY A 294 12.85 0.29 26.89
N ILE A 295 13.50 -0.41 25.96
CA ILE A 295 14.61 -1.35 26.17
C ILE A 295 15.70 -0.81 27.10
N LEU A 296 16.08 0.47 26.94
CA LEU A 296 17.17 1.06 27.72
C LEU A 296 16.91 1.13 29.23
N PHE A 297 15.67 1.00 29.71
CA PHE A 297 15.39 1.03 31.15
C PHE A 297 16.11 -0.09 31.92
N MET A 298 16.41 -1.21 31.26
CA MET A 298 17.12 -2.33 31.85
C MET A 298 18.54 -1.93 32.27
N THR A 299 19.18 -1.07 31.48
CA THR A 299 20.56 -0.63 31.70
C THR A 299 20.76 0.06 33.04
N TYR A 300 19.74 0.79 33.54
CA TYR A 300 19.74 1.36 34.89
C TYR A 300 20.09 0.34 35.97
N TYR A 301 19.42 -0.81 35.92
CA TYR A 301 19.61 -1.85 36.92
C TYR A 301 20.87 -2.66 36.67
N PHE A 302 21.23 -2.88 35.40
CA PHE A 302 22.46 -3.59 35.04
C PHE A 302 23.69 -2.83 35.52
N GLU A 303 23.71 -1.50 35.35
CA GLU A 303 24.78 -0.65 35.89
C GLU A 303 24.80 -0.69 37.42
N ARG A 304 23.63 -0.54 38.05
CA ARG A 304 23.53 -0.50 39.52
C ARG A 304 24.00 -1.79 40.19
N GLU A 305 23.65 -2.94 39.63
CA GLU A 305 23.86 -4.25 40.25
C GLU A 305 25.08 -4.99 39.70
N GLY A 306 25.46 -4.73 38.45
CA GLY A 306 26.50 -5.48 37.73
C GLY A 306 27.85 -4.76 37.61
N ALA A 307 27.90 -3.41 37.61
CA ALA A 307 29.15 -2.69 37.32
C ALA A 307 30.29 -3.00 38.31
N ALA A 308 29.98 -3.24 39.59
CA ALA A 308 30.97 -3.59 40.60
C ALA A 308 31.55 -5.02 40.47
N LEU A 309 31.02 -5.81 39.54
CA LEU A 309 31.46 -7.18 39.25
C LEU A 309 32.39 -7.25 38.03
N LEU A 310 32.62 -6.12 37.37
CA LEU A 310 33.48 -5.99 36.21
C LEU A 310 34.89 -5.49 36.58
N ASP A 311 35.89 -5.91 35.82
CA ASP A 311 37.25 -5.39 35.91
C ASP A 311 37.45 -4.07 35.14
N GLU A 312 38.68 -3.58 35.12
CA GLU A 312 39.06 -2.32 34.46
C GLU A 312 38.88 -2.37 32.93
N ASP A 313 38.80 -3.56 32.35
CA ASP A 313 38.58 -3.78 30.92
C ASP A 313 37.08 -4.04 30.62
N GLY A 314 36.20 -3.92 31.61
CA GLY A 314 34.76 -4.16 31.47
C GLY A 314 34.35 -5.63 31.43
N ASN A 315 35.24 -6.56 31.80
CA ASN A 315 34.98 -8.00 31.78
C ASN A 315 34.56 -8.52 33.17
N PRO A 316 33.70 -9.55 33.26
CA PRO A 316 33.37 -10.18 34.54
C PRO A 316 34.60 -10.72 35.27
N HIS A 317 34.72 -10.44 36.57
CA HIS A 317 35.83 -10.97 37.38
C HIS A 317 35.90 -12.52 37.38
N ASP A 318 37.11 -13.08 37.41
CA ASP A 318 37.35 -14.53 37.34
C ASP A 318 36.74 -15.34 38.50
N ASN A 319 36.63 -14.72 39.69
CA ASN A 319 36.26 -15.39 40.94
C ASN A 319 34.76 -15.28 41.30
N LEU A 320 33.92 -14.85 40.35
CA LEU A 320 32.47 -14.74 40.54
C LEU A 320 31.81 -16.11 40.64
N THR A 321 30.75 -16.20 41.43
CA THR A 321 29.79 -17.29 41.34
C THR A 321 29.08 -17.25 39.99
N GLU A 322 28.43 -18.36 39.61
CA GLU A 322 27.69 -18.43 38.34
C GLU A 322 26.60 -17.36 38.24
N ASP A 323 25.86 -17.12 39.33
CA ASP A 323 24.80 -16.10 39.35
C ASP A 323 25.36 -14.67 39.30
N GLU A 324 26.49 -14.42 39.97
CA GLU A 324 27.20 -13.14 39.88
C GLU A 324 27.79 -12.92 38.48
N ARG A 325 28.23 -13.98 37.80
CA ARG A 325 28.73 -13.90 36.43
C ARG A 325 27.61 -13.55 35.45
N LEU A 326 26.42 -14.14 35.60
CA LEU A 326 25.23 -13.76 34.83
C LEU A 326 24.83 -12.31 35.10
N LEU A 327 24.89 -11.86 36.36
CA LEU A 327 24.60 -10.45 36.69
C LEU A 327 25.65 -9.49 36.12
N ALA A 328 26.92 -9.89 36.11
CA ALA A 328 28.02 -9.13 35.51
C ALA A 328 27.87 -9.03 33.98
N SER A 329 27.51 -10.11 33.30
CA SER A 329 27.34 -10.10 31.83
C SER A 329 26.20 -9.20 31.36
N LEU A 330 25.18 -8.94 32.19
CA LEU A 330 24.15 -7.94 31.85
C LEU A 330 24.72 -6.51 31.75
N ALA A 331 25.84 -6.24 32.43
CA ALA A 331 26.48 -4.94 32.53
C ALA A 331 27.67 -4.75 31.58
N THR A 332 28.00 -5.72 30.74
CA THR A 332 29.09 -5.60 29.76
C THR A 332 28.68 -4.71 28.59
N GLY A 333 29.68 -4.23 27.84
CA GLY A 333 29.48 -3.48 26.59
C GLY A 333 29.03 -4.38 25.43
N LEU A 334 29.28 -3.91 24.22
CA LEU A 334 28.97 -4.66 23.00
C LEU A 334 30.08 -5.67 22.71
N ASP A 335 29.72 -6.82 22.13
CA ASP A 335 30.72 -7.79 21.67
C ASP A 335 31.58 -7.23 20.52
N ASP A 336 30.98 -6.40 19.66
CA ASP A 336 31.67 -5.65 18.60
C ASP A 336 31.36 -4.14 18.72
N PRO A 337 32.18 -3.36 19.44
CA PRO A 337 31.96 -1.93 19.58
C PRO A 337 32.20 -1.15 18.28
N SER A 338 32.80 -1.76 17.25
CA SER A 338 33.00 -1.10 15.96
C SER A 338 31.71 -0.91 15.17
N VAL A 339 30.61 -1.55 15.60
CA VAL A 339 29.27 -1.30 15.06
C VAL A 339 28.77 0.10 15.38
N VAL A 340 29.28 0.76 16.42
CA VAL A 340 28.92 2.11 16.82
C VAL A 340 29.83 3.12 16.13
N ASP A 341 29.23 4.13 15.51
CA ASP A 341 30.02 5.20 14.93
C ASP A 341 30.70 6.00 16.04
N ARG A 342 32.02 6.21 15.88
CA ARG A 342 32.85 6.82 16.93
C ARG A 342 32.33 8.18 17.42
N GLU A 343 31.66 8.94 16.57
CA GLU A 343 31.05 10.22 16.94
C GLU A 343 30.05 10.09 18.10
N TYR A 344 29.27 9.01 18.16
CA TYR A 344 28.30 8.79 19.23
C TYR A 344 29.00 8.44 20.55
N LEU A 345 30.10 7.69 20.51
CA LEU A 345 30.92 7.44 21.69
C LEU A 345 31.62 8.73 22.17
N GLU A 346 32.14 9.54 21.25
CA GLU A 346 32.76 10.84 21.57
C GLU A 346 31.73 11.84 22.15
N ALA A 347 30.47 11.79 21.70
CA ALA A 347 29.39 12.61 22.26
C ALA A 347 29.10 12.23 23.72
N MET A 348 29.06 10.94 24.05
CA MET A 348 28.88 10.46 25.44
C MET A 348 30.00 10.96 26.37
N VAL A 349 31.24 11.01 25.88
CA VAL A 349 32.38 11.58 26.63
C VAL A 349 32.19 13.09 26.83
N ALA A 350 31.70 13.81 25.82
CA ALA A 350 31.52 15.25 25.92
C ALA A 350 30.42 15.68 26.90
N ASP A 351 29.43 14.80 27.15
CA ASP A 351 28.31 15.04 28.05
C ASP A 351 28.65 14.77 29.54
N ASP A 352 29.78 14.11 29.83
CA ASP A 352 30.24 13.81 31.18
C ASP A 352 31.66 14.36 31.44
N GLU A 353 31.76 15.42 32.25
CA GLU A 353 33.04 16.05 32.61
C GLU A 353 34.01 15.12 33.37
N GLU A 354 33.53 13.97 33.90
CA GLU A 354 34.35 12.98 34.60
C GLU A 354 35.05 11.99 33.65
N ILE A 355 34.66 11.95 32.36
CA ILE A 355 35.18 11.01 31.36
C ILE A 355 36.17 11.73 30.45
N GLU A 356 37.44 11.29 30.42
CA GLU A 356 38.50 11.95 29.65
C GLU A 356 38.61 11.43 28.20
N SER A 357 38.21 10.19 27.96
CA SER A 357 38.29 9.55 26.65
C SER A 357 37.26 8.42 26.48
N VAL A 358 37.06 7.97 25.24
CA VAL A 358 36.18 6.83 24.92
C VAL A 358 36.57 5.56 25.68
N ALA A 359 37.85 5.38 26.01
CA ALA A 359 38.33 4.22 26.77
C ALA A 359 37.92 4.26 28.26
N ASP A 360 37.49 5.41 28.76
CA ASP A 360 37.05 5.61 30.14
C ASP A 360 35.52 5.50 30.28
N LEU A 361 34.80 5.27 29.18
CA LEU A 361 33.35 5.09 29.20
C LEU A 361 32.97 3.82 29.98
N PRO A 362 31.84 3.84 30.72
CA PRO A 362 31.33 2.64 31.34
C PRO A 362 30.93 1.63 30.24
N PRO A 363 31.03 0.31 30.49
CA PRO A 363 30.83 -0.69 29.44
C PRO A 363 29.48 -0.55 28.69
N LEU A 364 28.37 -0.30 29.41
CA LEU A 364 27.06 -0.11 28.79
C LEU A 364 26.89 1.17 27.97
N ALA A 365 27.87 2.09 27.97
CA ALA A 365 27.85 3.28 27.13
C ALA A 365 27.80 2.93 25.64
N GLU A 366 28.46 1.84 25.23
CA GLU A 366 28.46 1.39 23.83
C GLU A 366 27.05 0.97 23.38
N PHE A 367 26.36 0.18 24.21
CA PHE A 367 24.99 -0.26 23.95
C PHE A 367 24.00 0.92 23.94
N LYS A 368 24.14 1.87 24.88
CA LYS A 368 23.35 3.11 24.90
C LYS A 368 23.62 3.97 23.66
N ALA A 369 24.88 4.14 23.28
CA ALA A 369 25.29 4.91 22.10
C ALA A 369 24.76 4.29 20.80
N LEU A 370 24.76 2.96 20.67
CA LEU A 370 24.15 2.26 19.53
C LEU A 370 22.66 2.58 19.42
N ALA A 371 21.95 2.58 20.55
CA ALA A 371 20.52 2.90 20.56
C ALA A 371 20.26 4.37 20.17
N GLU A 372 21.09 5.31 20.62
CA GLU A 372 21.01 6.72 20.20
C GLU A 372 21.32 6.89 18.71
N GLU A 373 22.33 6.18 18.18
CA GLU A 373 22.66 6.21 16.76
C GLU A 373 21.51 5.67 15.89
N ILE A 374 20.90 4.56 16.29
CA ILE A 374 19.73 4.00 15.59
C ILE A 374 18.58 5.02 15.62
N ASP A 375 18.34 5.67 16.76
CA ASP A 375 17.29 6.68 16.90
C ASP A 375 17.50 7.87 15.94
N ASP A 376 18.69 8.45 15.94
CA ASP A 376 19.01 9.60 15.09
C ASP A 376 18.90 9.26 13.60
N ARG A 377 19.40 8.07 13.20
CA ARG A 377 19.28 7.59 11.81
C ARG A 377 17.82 7.29 11.44
N CYS A 378 17.05 6.65 12.32
CA CYS A 378 15.61 6.44 12.12
C CYS A 378 14.88 7.77 11.93
N GLN A 379 15.14 8.76 12.78
CA GLN A 379 14.53 10.08 12.67
C GLN A 379 14.97 10.85 11.42
N ALA A 380 16.19 10.62 10.92
CA ALA A 380 16.63 11.21 9.66
C ALA A 380 15.80 10.66 8.49
N VAL A 381 15.59 9.34 8.45
CA VAL A 381 14.78 8.67 7.42
C VAL A 381 13.29 9.01 7.55
N ASP A 382 12.74 9.01 8.76
CA ASP A 382 11.34 9.34 9.05
C ASP A 382 10.93 10.72 8.52
N LYS A 383 11.87 11.69 8.49
CA LYS A 383 11.64 13.03 7.94
C LYS A 383 11.56 13.08 6.42
N GLN A 384 12.13 12.10 5.72
CA GLN A 384 12.15 12.04 4.26
C GLN A 384 10.95 11.29 3.69
N VAL A 385 10.38 10.38 4.47
CA VAL A 385 9.20 9.62 4.07
C VAL A 385 7.93 10.44 4.35
N PRO A 386 6.91 10.39 3.48
CA PRO A 386 5.63 11.06 3.74
C PRO A 386 5.01 10.62 5.08
N SER A 387 4.63 11.59 5.90
CA SER A 387 4.01 11.32 7.20
C SER A 387 2.59 10.79 7.07
N ASP A 388 1.88 11.17 6.00
CA ASP A 388 0.53 10.66 5.73
C ASP A 388 0.62 9.21 5.23
N TRP A 389 -0.22 8.35 5.80
CA TRP A 389 -0.33 6.96 5.36
C TRP A 389 -0.92 6.88 3.94
N ALA A 390 -1.85 7.78 3.58
CA ALA A 390 -2.48 7.76 2.26
C ALA A 390 -1.45 7.99 1.14
N ASP A 391 -0.53 8.95 1.33
CA ASP A 391 0.55 9.22 0.37
C ASP A 391 1.47 8.01 0.18
N ARG A 392 1.83 7.34 1.28
CA ARG A 392 2.63 6.11 1.25
C ARG A 392 1.89 4.95 0.57
N ALA A 393 0.60 4.79 0.86
CA ALA A 393 -0.25 3.75 0.30
C ALA A 393 -0.48 3.94 -1.20
N LEU A 394 -0.65 5.19 -1.65
CA LEU A 394 -0.68 5.53 -3.08
C LEU A 394 0.65 5.21 -3.75
N SER A 395 1.78 5.62 -3.15
CA SER A 395 3.12 5.31 -3.67
C SER A 395 3.34 3.79 -3.79
N GLU A 396 2.92 2.99 -2.80
CA GLU A 396 3.01 1.53 -2.83
C GLU A 396 2.31 0.93 -4.06
N ILE A 397 1.10 1.41 -4.39
CA ILE A 397 0.31 0.85 -5.48
C ILE A 397 0.63 1.46 -6.85
N THR A 398 1.48 2.49 -6.95
CA THR A 398 1.83 3.13 -8.23
C THR A 398 3.31 2.99 -8.62
N THR A 399 4.22 2.74 -7.68
CA THR A 399 5.67 2.67 -7.96
C THR A 399 6.01 1.65 -9.04
N ALA A 400 5.49 0.41 -8.96
CA ALA A 400 5.76 -0.62 -9.98
C ALA A 400 4.75 -0.62 -11.13
N GLY A 401 4.07 0.52 -11.37
CA GLY A 401 2.83 0.57 -12.12
C GLY A 401 1.64 0.20 -11.23
N TYR A 402 0.43 0.54 -11.69
CA TYR A 402 -0.81 0.38 -10.93
C TYR A 402 -1.03 -1.06 -10.45
N HIS A 403 -0.86 -1.26 -9.15
CA HIS A 403 -0.91 -2.55 -8.47
C HIS A 403 -1.79 -2.42 -7.21
N PRO A 404 -3.11 -2.51 -7.34
CA PRO A 404 -4.02 -2.26 -6.22
C PRO A 404 -3.81 -3.24 -5.07
N ASN A 405 -3.86 -2.74 -3.83
CA ASN A 405 -3.77 -3.52 -2.60
C ASN A 405 -5.10 -3.44 -1.83
N ARG A 406 -5.81 -4.57 -1.75
CA ARG A 406 -7.14 -4.66 -1.11
C ARG A 406 -7.15 -4.29 0.37
N LYS A 407 -5.99 -4.31 1.03
CA LYS A 407 -5.88 -3.91 2.45
C LYS A 407 -6.04 -2.39 2.63
N HIS A 408 -5.81 -1.60 1.58
CA HIS A 408 -5.79 -0.13 1.65
C HIS A 408 -7.17 0.52 1.49
N GLY A 409 -8.22 -0.28 1.28
CA GLY A 409 -9.58 0.23 1.09
C GLY A 409 -9.88 0.72 -0.33
N VAL A 410 -11.14 1.05 -0.59
CA VAL A 410 -11.62 1.42 -1.93
C VAL A 410 -10.99 2.73 -2.42
N GLU A 411 -11.02 3.76 -1.58
CA GLU A 411 -10.55 5.11 -1.89
C GLU A 411 -9.14 5.09 -2.48
N ILE A 412 -8.15 4.59 -1.73
CA ILE A 412 -6.74 4.50 -2.16
C ILE A 412 -6.58 3.77 -3.49
N ASN A 413 -7.28 2.65 -3.69
CA ASN A 413 -7.14 1.85 -4.91
C ASN A 413 -7.74 2.54 -6.13
N ILE A 414 -8.75 3.40 -5.96
CA ILE A 414 -9.45 4.03 -7.07
C ILE A 414 -8.88 5.42 -7.39
N THR A 415 -8.25 6.10 -6.43
CA THR A 415 -7.64 7.42 -6.64
C THR A 415 -6.79 7.51 -7.92
N PRO A 416 -5.88 6.57 -8.24
CA PRO A 416 -5.10 6.66 -9.48
C PRO A 416 -5.96 6.62 -10.76
N LEU A 417 -7.11 5.93 -10.72
CA LEU A 417 -8.04 5.85 -11.86
C LEU A 417 -8.88 7.13 -11.98
N ALA A 418 -9.22 7.74 -10.85
CA ALA A 418 -9.93 9.01 -10.77
C ALA A 418 -9.07 10.18 -11.23
N ASP A 419 -7.82 10.27 -10.75
CA ASP A 419 -6.83 11.27 -11.17
C ASP A 419 -6.53 11.20 -12.67
N ALA A 420 -6.58 9.99 -13.24
CA ALA A 420 -6.44 9.75 -14.67
C ALA A 420 -7.72 9.98 -15.49
N GLU A 421 -8.82 10.37 -14.83
CA GLU A 421 -10.14 10.64 -15.42
C GLU A 421 -10.75 9.46 -16.20
N ILE A 422 -10.38 8.22 -15.86
CA ILE A 422 -10.89 7.01 -16.52
C ILE A 422 -12.08 6.37 -15.79
N VAL A 423 -12.62 7.06 -14.80
CA VAL A 423 -13.85 6.72 -14.07
C VAL A 423 -14.85 7.89 -14.12
N PRO A 424 -16.16 7.64 -14.00
CA PRO A 424 -17.17 8.70 -13.99
C PRO A 424 -16.94 9.71 -12.87
N LYS A 425 -17.44 10.93 -13.08
CA LYS A 425 -17.26 12.05 -12.16
C LYS A 425 -17.83 11.78 -10.75
N THR A 426 -18.86 10.96 -10.63
CA THR A 426 -19.44 10.57 -9.35
C THR A 426 -18.41 9.96 -8.39
N VAL A 427 -17.35 9.34 -8.90
CA VAL A 427 -16.26 8.83 -8.07
C VAL A 427 -15.53 9.97 -7.35
N ASP A 428 -15.21 11.06 -8.03
CA ASP A 428 -14.58 12.25 -7.41
C ASP A 428 -15.52 12.96 -6.44
N ASP A 429 -16.83 12.94 -6.70
CA ASP A 429 -17.80 13.71 -5.94
C ASP A 429 -18.34 12.97 -4.70
N GLN A 430 -18.31 11.63 -4.70
CA GLN A 430 -18.96 10.80 -3.67
C GLN A 430 -18.06 9.73 -3.04
N VAL A 431 -17.03 9.24 -3.74
CA VAL A 431 -16.15 8.18 -3.22
C VAL A 431 -14.91 8.76 -2.57
N LEU A 432 -14.24 9.68 -3.27
CA LEU A 432 -13.11 10.46 -2.77
C LEU A 432 -13.60 11.71 -2.01
#